data_AF-A0A2M9YKE5-F1
#
_entry.id   AF-A0A2M9YKE5-F1
#
_cell.length_a   1.000
_cell.length_b   1.000
_cell.length_c   1.000
_cell.angle_alpha   90.00
_cell.angle_beta   90.00
_cell.angle_gamma   90.00
#
_symmetry.space_group_name_H-M   'P 1'
#
loop_
_entity.id
_entity.type
_entity.pdbx_description
1 polymer ?
#
loop_
_entity_poly.entity_id
_entity_poly.type
_entity_poly.pdbx_seq_one_letter_code
_entity_poly.pdbx_strand_id
1 'polypeptide(L)'
;MNQKTDVDRILVNSYLEYKSNGKSDSLIAQAEFWVRRFATRKYVLDEDGRAEVILKFIQRIEIFSKIYETDGYRNFPAFAFAFWKHLVFNQWKKEKKLSQKEATFLDPDRLEGAPCFEPDYEISIDPFRNFLRENLESPDRRGILIFKLKHNLYLERKEIHFLKSILLASGNSIPEFLKERKEKRFLSRNRELLLLEKLESSHQILFSKRKDAIFVSSRLKEKFKRKLLKSDSMYTFLEIGLWFGWSEHVVKRLYHQTMNSLRRSGFFPAWENTEEQEIRSA
;
A
#
# COMPACT_ATOMS: atom_id res chain seq x y z
N MET A 1 -0.14 5.16 -39.10
CA MET A 1 -0.18 3.74 -38.67
C MET A 1 1.13 2.96 -38.93
N ASN A 2 2.25 3.60 -39.32
CA ASN A 2 3.48 2.90 -39.75
C ASN A 2 4.58 2.74 -38.68
N GLN A 3 4.44 3.36 -37.50
CA GLN A 3 5.53 3.37 -36.50
C GLN A 3 5.80 2.01 -35.85
N LYS A 4 4.78 1.13 -35.72
CA LYS A 4 4.98 -0.21 -35.13
C LYS A 4 5.81 -1.11 -36.04
N THR A 5 5.58 -1.04 -37.34
CA THR A 5 6.30 -1.86 -38.32
C THR A 5 7.77 -1.48 -38.45
N ASP A 6 8.11 -0.20 -38.27
CA ASP A 6 9.51 0.24 -38.40
C ASP A 6 10.36 -0.20 -37.20
N VAL A 7 9.80 -0.16 -35.99
CA VAL A 7 10.50 -0.62 -34.79
C VAL A 7 10.69 -2.15 -34.79
N ASP A 8 9.68 -2.89 -35.24
CA ASP A 8 9.78 -4.34 -35.40
C ASP A 8 10.83 -4.72 -36.47
N ARG A 9 10.94 -3.95 -37.56
CA ARG A 9 11.98 -4.13 -38.59
C ARG A 9 13.38 -3.86 -38.05
N ILE A 10 13.58 -2.80 -37.28
CA ILE A 10 14.88 -2.47 -36.67
C ILE A 10 15.34 -3.59 -35.74
N LEU A 11 14.41 -4.14 -34.95
CA LEU A 11 14.70 -5.25 -34.02
C LEU A 11 15.03 -6.56 -34.75
N VAL A 12 14.33 -6.86 -35.85
CA VAL A 12 14.66 -8.04 -36.68
C VAL A 12 16.03 -7.88 -37.33
N ASN A 13 16.35 -6.69 -37.85
CA ASN A 13 17.62 -6.42 -38.49
C ASN A 13 18.81 -6.53 -37.52
N SER A 14 18.67 -6.04 -36.28
CA SER A 14 19.74 -6.17 -35.28
C SER A 14 20.01 -7.63 -34.89
N TYR A 15 18.98 -8.48 -34.88
CA TYR A 15 19.16 -9.91 -34.66
C TYR A 15 19.81 -10.62 -35.86
N LEU A 16 19.43 -10.27 -37.09
CA LEU A 16 20.06 -10.81 -38.29
C LEU A 16 21.54 -10.43 -38.39
N GLU A 17 21.89 -9.21 -38.01
CA GLU A 17 23.28 -8.73 -37.93
C GLU A 17 24.09 -9.51 -36.89
N TYR A 18 23.51 -9.76 -35.71
CA TYR A 18 24.11 -10.62 -34.70
C TYR A 18 24.34 -12.04 -35.24
N LYS A 19 23.36 -12.61 -35.95
CA LYS A 19 23.45 -13.95 -36.51
C LYS A 19 24.51 -14.08 -37.61
N SER A 20 24.65 -13.08 -38.48
CA SER A 20 25.58 -13.15 -39.61
C SER A 20 27.03 -12.82 -39.20
N ASN A 21 27.20 -11.85 -38.30
CA ASN A 21 28.52 -11.24 -38.04
C ASN A 21 29.01 -11.46 -36.59
N GLY A 22 28.18 -12.04 -35.72
CA GLY A 22 28.48 -12.21 -34.29
C GLY A 22 28.48 -10.91 -33.49
N LYS A 23 28.20 -9.75 -34.11
CA LYS A 23 28.18 -8.44 -33.46
C LYS A 23 26.87 -8.25 -32.68
N SER A 24 26.95 -8.19 -31.36
CA SER A 24 25.77 -8.09 -30.47
C SER A 24 25.39 -6.66 -30.09
N ASP A 25 26.23 -5.66 -30.41
CA ASP A 25 26.06 -4.28 -29.95
C ASP A 25 24.69 -3.68 -30.31
N SER A 26 24.24 -3.88 -31.55
CA SER A 26 22.95 -3.37 -32.04
C SER A 26 21.77 -4.08 -31.36
N LEU A 27 21.89 -5.38 -31.08
CA LEU A 27 20.87 -6.16 -30.38
C LEU A 27 20.80 -5.79 -28.89
N ILE A 28 21.94 -5.55 -28.25
CA ILE A 28 22.02 -5.12 -26.84
C ILE A 28 21.41 -3.72 -26.68
N ALA A 29 21.70 -2.78 -27.57
CA ALA A 29 21.10 -1.45 -27.54
C ALA A 29 19.57 -1.49 -27.66
N GLN A 30 19.05 -2.37 -28.51
CA GLN A 30 17.60 -2.59 -28.61
C GLN A 30 17.04 -3.24 -27.33
N ALA A 31 17.72 -4.24 -26.77
CA ALA A 31 17.33 -4.86 -25.51
C ALA A 31 17.28 -3.83 -24.37
N GLU A 32 18.28 -2.96 -24.26
CA GLU A 32 18.36 -1.90 -23.26
C GLU A 32 17.17 -0.95 -23.34
N PHE A 33 16.86 -0.45 -24.54
CA PHE A 33 15.72 0.44 -24.78
C PHE A 33 14.40 -0.19 -24.29
N TRP A 34 14.16 -1.47 -24.63
CA TRP A 34 12.93 -2.16 -24.29
C TRP A 34 12.85 -2.58 -22.82
N VAL A 35 13.95 -3.05 -22.25
CA VAL A 35 14.07 -3.38 -20.81
C VAL A 35 13.78 -2.13 -19.97
N ARG A 36 14.33 -0.96 -20.33
CA ARG A 36 14.05 0.31 -19.66
C ARG A 36 12.55 0.64 -19.69
N ARG A 37 11.88 0.38 -20.81
CA ARG A 37 10.44 0.64 -20.98
C ARG A 37 9.57 -0.35 -20.21
N PHE A 38 9.98 -1.61 -20.08
CA PHE A 38 9.26 -2.61 -19.29
C PHE A 38 9.46 -2.39 -17.77
N ALA A 39 10.68 -2.05 -17.37
CA ALA A 39 11.06 -1.78 -15.99
C ALA A 39 10.30 -0.60 -15.37
N THR A 40 10.14 0.51 -16.10
CA THR A 40 9.53 1.74 -15.58
C THR A 40 8.03 1.68 -15.33
N ARG A 41 7.30 0.73 -15.96
CA ARG A 41 5.83 0.67 -15.87
C ARG A 41 5.33 -0.12 -14.67
N LYS A 42 5.42 -1.45 -14.76
CA LYS A 42 4.79 -2.37 -13.79
C LYS A 42 5.74 -2.80 -12.67
N TYR A 43 7.04 -2.82 -12.97
CA TYR A 43 8.03 -3.47 -12.12
C TYR A 43 8.84 -2.49 -11.27
N VAL A 44 8.98 -1.22 -11.69
CA VAL A 44 9.69 -0.16 -10.95
C VAL A 44 11.08 -0.65 -10.49
N LEU A 45 11.91 -1.07 -11.46
CA LEU A 45 13.31 -1.44 -11.19
C LEU A 45 14.20 -0.19 -11.24
N ASP A 46 15.14 -0.13 -10.30
CA ASP A 46 16.17 0.92 -10.23
C ASP A 46 17.23 0.77 -11.33
N GLU A 47 18.15 1.74 -11.42
CA GLU A 47 19.21 1.72 -12.45
C GLU A 47 20.07 0.45 -12.37
N ASP A 48 20.47 0.05 -11.17
CA ASP A 48 21.26 -1.16 -10.93
C ASP A 48 20.50 -2.45 -11.29
N GLY A 49 19.21 -2.51 -10.94
CA GLY A 49 18.35 -3.63 -11.30
C GLY A 49 18.20 -3.78 -12.82
N ARG A 50 18.09 -2.65 -13.55
CA ARG A 50 18.07 -2.65 -15.02
C ARG A 50 19.41 -3.11 -15.60
N ALA A 51 20.54 -2.67 -15.04
CA ALA A 51 21.86 -3.12 -15.47
C ALA A 51 22.06 -4.63 -15.26
N GLU A 52 21.60 -5.18 -14.13
CA GLU A 52 21.66 -6.63 -13.88
C GLU A 52 20.84 -7.44 -14.89
N VAL A 53 19.68 -6.92 -15.34
CA VAL A 53 18.86 -7.55 -16.39
C VAL A 53 19.61 -7.59 -17.72
N ILE A 54 20.28 -6.49 -18.10
CA ILE A 54 21.03 -6.42 -19.36
C ILE A 54 22.25 -7.35 -19.31
N LEU A 55 22.98 -7.39 -18.19
CA LEU A 55 24.08 -8.34 -18.01
C LEU A 55 23.62 -9.79 -18.15
N LYS A 56 22.47 -10.15 -17.56
CA LYS A 56 21.87 -11.48 -17.72
C LYS A 56 21.46 -11.78 -19.15
N PHE A 57 21.02 -10.77 -19.89
CA PHE A 57 20.71 -10.94 -21.32
C PHE A 57 21.99 -11.21 -22.12
N ILE A 58 23.04 -10.43 -21.91
CA ILE A 58 24.35 -10.61 -22.57
C ILE A 58 24.89 -12.01 -22.31
N GLN A 59 24.87 -12.47 -21.06
CA GLN A 59 25.30 -13.82 -20.68
C GLN A 59 24.45 -14.95 -21.31
N ARG A 60 23.21 -14.66 -21.68
CA ARG A 60 22.25 -15.65 -22.21
C ARG A 60 21.96 -15.45 -23.69
N ILE A 61 22.71 -14.61 -24.39
CA ILE A 61 22.39 -14.22 -25.76
C ILE A 61 22.46 -15.42 -26.73
N GLU A 62 23.38 -16.35 -26.49
CA GLU A 62 23.49 -17.61 -27.25
C GLU A 62 22.30 -18.54 -26.99
N ILE A 63 21.87 -18.64 -25.72
CA ILE A 63 20.71 -19.44 -25.33
C ILE A 63 19.44 -18.83 -25.93
N PHE A 64 19.33 -17.50 -25.92
CA PHE A 64 18.25 -16.75 -26.56
C PHE A 64 18.16 -17.07 -28.04
N SER A 65 19.29 -17.07 -28.76
CA SER A 65 19.31 -17.45 -30.18
C SER A 65 18.94 -18.91 -30.41
N LYS A 66 19.48 -19.83 -29.59
CA LYS A 66 19.14 -21.27 -29.69
C LYS A 66 17.65 -21.52 -29.50
N ILE A 67 17.04 -20.93 -28.47
CA ILE A 67 15.60 -21.09 -28.19
C ILE A 67 14.74 -20.60 -29.36
N TYR A 68 15.10 -19.46 -29.95
CA TYR A 68 14.37 -18.93 -31.10
C TYR A 68 14.40 -19.89 -32.30
N GLU A 69 15.57 -20.49 -32.56
CA GLU A 69 15.80 -21.38 -33.69
C GLU A 69 15.20 -22.77 -33.49
N THR A 70 15.25 -23.34 -32.28
CA THR A 70 14.74 -24.70 -32.01
C THR A 70 13.22 -24.76 -31.92
N ASP A 71 12.58 -23.73 -31.36
CA ASP A 71 11.13 -23.73 -31.12
C ASP A 71 10.31 -23.20 -32.32
N GLY A 72 10.97 -22.70 -33.37
CA GLY A 72 10.32 -22.32 -34.62
C GLY A 72 9.33 -21.14 -34.51
N TYR A 73 9.61 -20.16 -33.66
CA TYR A 73 8.71 -19.00 -33.48
C TYR A 73 8.60 -18.16 -34.77
N ARG A 74 7.35 -17.91 -35.22
CA ARG A 74 7.08 -17.13 -36.45
C ARG A 74 7.30 -15.62 -36.31
N ASN A 75 7.34 -15.09 -35.07
CA ASN A 75 7.42 -13.65 -34.81
C ASN A 75 8.54 -13.35 -33.81
N PHE A 76 9.70 -12.94 -34.33
CA PHE A 76 10.88 -12.61 -33.53
C PHE A 76 10.64 -11.46 -32.53
N PRO A 77 10.08 -10.30 -32.91
CA PRO A 77 9.78 -9.23 -31.97
C PRO A 77 8.94 -9.68 -30.76
N ALA A 78 7.89 -10.48 -31.00
CA ALA A 78 7.04 -10.99 -29.92
C ALA A 78 7.81 -11.91 -28.97
N PHE A 79 8.66 -12.78 -29.51
CA PHE A 79 9.55 -13.64 -28.74
C PHE A 79 10.55 -12.81 -27.90
N ALA A 80 11.24 -11.85 -28.52
CA ALA A 80 12.21 -10.99 -27.86
C ALA A 80 11.59 -10.20 -26.70
N PHE A 81 10.40 -9.62 -26.92
CA PHE A 81 9.68 -8.89 -25.87
C PHE A 81 9.25 -9.79 -24.71
N ALA A 82 8.78 -11.01 -25.01
CA ALA A 82 8.43 -11.96 -23.96
C ALA A 82 9.67 -12.34 -23.14
N PHE A 83 10.79 -12.64 -23.80
CA PHE A 83 12.04 -13.00 -23.16
C PHE A 83 12.55 -11.90 -22.22
N TRP A 84 12.66 -10.66 -22.71
CA TRP A 84 13.11 -9.53 -21.89
C TRP A 84 12.15 -9.21 -20.75
N LYS A 85 10.83 -9.33 -20.98
CA LYS A 85 9.83 -9.16 -19.92
C LYS A 85 9.98 -10.23 -18.83
N HIS A 86 10.32 -11.47 -19.19
CA HIS A 86 10.62 -12.52 -18.21
C HIS A 86 11.90 -12.23 -17.42
N LEU A 87 12.96 -11.73 -18.06
CA LEU A 87 14.17 -11.32 -17.34
C LEU A 87 13.88 -10.19 -16.33
N VAL A 88 13.14 -9.16 -16.75
CA VAL A 88 12.69 -8.07 -15.89
C VAL A 88 11.85 -8.58 -14.72
N PHE A 89 10.90 -9.48 -14.99
CA PHE A 89 10.06 -10.06 -13.94
C PHE A 89 10.85 -10.87 -12.91
N ASN A 90 11.83 -11.66 -13.37
CA ASN A 90 12.67 -12.46 -12.49
C ASN A 90 13.55 -11.58 -11.60
N GLN A 91 14.11 -10.51 -12.17
CA GLN A 91 14.87 -9.53 -11.40
C GLN A 91 13.99 -8.83 -10.37
N TRP A 92 12.82 -8.36 -10.77
CA TRP A 92 11.85 -7.75 -9.84
C TRP A 92 11.45 -8.69 -8.70
N LYS A 93 11.25 -9.98 -8.99
CA LYS A 93 10.95 -10.97 -7.96
C LYS A 93 12.12 -11.18 -7.00
N LYS A 94 13.36 -11.10 -7.50
CA LYS A 94 14.59 -11.17 -6.68
C LYS A 94 14.69 -9.95 -5.78
N GLU A 95 14.55 -8.74 -6.32
CA GLU A 95 14.59 -7.49 -5.54
C GLU A 95 13.45 -7.40 -4.54
N LYS A 96 12.23 -7.81 -4.89
CA LYS A 96 11.12 -7.85 -3.94
C LYS A 96 11.38 -8.82 -2.78
N LYS A 97 11.99 -9.98 -3.06
CA LYS A 97 12.40 -10.92 -2.01
C LYS A 97 13.54 -10.36 -1.15
N LEU A 98 14.49 -9.65 -1.75
CA LEU A 98 15.58 -9.00 -1.03
C LEU A 98 15.06 -7.85 -0.17
N SER A 99 14.24 -6.96 -0.72
CA SER A 99 13.58 -5.90 0.02
C SER A 99 12.72 -6.43 1.18
N GLN A 100 12.00 -7.55 0.99
CA GLN A 100 11.32 -8.23 2.09
C GLN A 100 12.30 -8.70 3.17
N LYS A 101 13.44 -9.29 2.79
CA LYS A 101 14.48 -9.76 3.72
C LYS A 101 15.28 -8.62 4.38
N GLU A 102 15.58 -7.54 3.67
CA GLU A 102 16.26 -6.35 4.17
C GLU A 102 15.35 -5.54 5.11
N ALA A 103 14.05 -5.44 4.79
CA ALA A 103 13.04 -4.95 5.72
C ALA A 103 12.90 -5.86 6.96
N THR A 104 13.33 -7.12 6.87
CA THR A 104 13.41 -8.03 8.02
C THR A 104 14.69 -7.83 8.85
N PHE A 105 15.76 -7.31 8.25
CA PHE A 105 17.09 -7.17 8.87
C PHE A 105 17.26 -5.84 9.62
N LEU A 106 16.54 -4.80 9.21
CA LEU A 106 16.53 -3.48 9.87
C LEU A 106 15.51 -3.36 11.01
N ASP A 107 14.82 -4.46 11.36
CA ASP A 107 13.91 -4.49 12.51
C ASP A 107 14.71 -4.91 13.76
N PRO A 108 15.04 -3.99 14.68
CA PRO A 108 15.92 -4.28 15.83
C PRO A 108 15.32 -5.30 16.83
N ASP A 109 14.08 -5.75 16.59
CA ASP A 109 13.35 -6.69 17.45
C ASP A 109 13.54 -8.17 17.08
N ARG A 110 14.33 -8.53 16.05
CA ARG A 110 14.51 -9.94 15.59
C ARG A 110 15.91 -10.52 15.84
N LEU A 111 16.49 -10.30 17.02
CA LEU A 111 17.52 -11.22 17.54
C LEU A 111 16.87 -12.60 17.84
N GLU A 112 17.63 -13.67 17.62
CA GLU A 112 17.18 -15.06 17.76
C GLU A 112 16.41 -15.31 19.08
N GLY A 113 15.16 -15.78 18.97
CA GLY A 113 14.30 -16.13 20.11
C GLY A 113 12.97 -15.37 20.20
N ALA A 114 12.73 -14.33 19.40
CA ALA A 114 11.43 -13.65 19.38
C ALA A 114 10.39 -14.46 18.57
N PRO A 115 9.16 -14.69 19.08
CA PRO A 115 8.11 -15.33 18.30
C PRO A 115 7.82 -14.47 17.07
N CYS A 116 8.05 -15.05 15.91
CA CYS A 116 7.76 -14.46 14.61
C CYS A 116 6.28 -14.05 14.59
N PHE A 117 5.98 -12.77 14.76
CA PHE A 117 4.69 -12.27 14.29
C PHE A 117 4.81 -12.16 12.77
N GLU A 118 4.57 -13.28 12.09
CA GLU A 118 4.17 -13.24 10.69
C GLU A 118 2.78 -12.58 10.69
N PRO A 119 2.60 -11.39 10.09
CA PRO A 119 1.27 -10.92 9.82
C PRO A 119 0.69 -11.92 8.81
N ASP A 120 -0.23 -12.76 9.28
CA ASP A 120 -0.99 -13.67 8.43
C ASP A 120 -1.63 -12.85 7.30
N TYR A 121 -1.04 -12.97 6.11
CA TYR A 121 -1.60 -12.46 4.85
C TYR A 121 -2.63 -13.42 4.26
N GLU A 122 -2.88 -14.55 4.94
CA GLU A 122 -4.19 -15.18 4.80
C GLU A 122 -5.22 -14.13 5.20
N ILE A 123 -6.27 -14.03 4.38
CA ILE A 123 -7.38 -13.12 4.57
C ILE A 123 -7.95 -13.44 5.95
N SER A 124 -7.44 -12.79 6.99
CA SER A 124 -8.17 -12.64 8.23
C SER A 124 -9.34 -11.77 7.82
N ILE A 125 -10.43 -12.48 7.55
CA ILE A 125 -11.77 -11.97 7.65
C ILE A 125 -11.80 -11.31 9.02
N ASP A 126 -11.43 -10.03 9.07
CA ASP A 126 -11.27 -9.30 10.32
C ASP A 126 -12.63 -9.43 11.01
N PRO A 127 -12.74 -10.22 12.10
CA PRO A 127 -14.03 -10.54 12.70
C PRO A 127 -14.73 -9.25 13.12
N PHE A 128 -13.95 -8.22 13.44
CA PHE A 128 -14.41 -6.86 13.68
C PHE A 128 -15.01 -6.19 12.44
N ARG A 129 -14.44 -6.40 11.26
CA ARG A 129 -14.96 -5.87 9.99
C ARG A 129 -16.25 -6.57 9.56
N ASN A 130 -16.35 -7.88 9.74
CA ASN A 130 -17.59 -8.61 9.49
C ASN A 130 -18.67 -8.23 10.49
N PHE A 131 -18.32 -8.16 11.78
CA PHE A 131 -19.21 -7.69 12.83
C PHE A 131 -19.70 -6.26 12.57
N LEU A 132 -18.82 -5.34 12.16
CA LEU A 132 -19.23 -3.99 11.77
C LEU A 132 -20.10 -4.02 10.51
N ARG A 133 -19.81 -4.88 9.52
CA ARG A 133 -20.64 -4.98 8.32
C ARG A 133 -22.04 -5.47 8.65
N GLU A 134 -22.17 -6.55 9.42
CA GLU A 134 -23.43 -7.17 9.82
C GLU A 134 -24.26 -6.24 10.71
N ASN A 135 -23.62 -5.52 11.65
CA ASN A 135 -24.33 -4.64 12.59
C ASN A 135 -24.54 -3.20 12.08
N LEU A 136 -23.81 -2.79 11.04
CA LEU A 136 -24.05 -1.53 10.32
C LEU A 136 -25.05 -1.70 9.17
N GLU A 137 -25.73 -2.84 9.01
CA GLU A 137 -26.95 -2.96 8.20
C GLU A 137 -28.16 -2.30 8.91
N SER A 138 -27.95 -1.16 9.56
CA SER A 138 -28.98 -0.36 10.19
C SER A 138 -29.69 0.53 9.15
N PRO A 139 -30.95 0.97 9.42
CA PRO A 139 -31.79 1.59 8.40
C PRO A 139 -31.31 2.98 7.93
N ASP A 140 -30.50 3.69 8.73
CA ASP A 140 -30.08 5.05 8.40
C ASP A 140 -28.64 5.13 7.84
N ARG A 141 -28.57 5.09 6.51
CA ARG A 141 -27.33 5.21 5.72
C ARG A 141 -26.54 6.48 6.01
N ARG A 142 -27.19 7.54 6.51
CA ARG A 142 -26.54 8.82 6.84
C ARG A 142 -25.67 8.69 8.09
N GLY A 143 -26.18 8.05 9.12
CA GLY A 143 -25.46 7.82 10.36
C GLY A 143 -24.22 6.94 10.18
N ILE A 144 -24.33 5.90 9.35
CA ILE A 144 -23.22 5.00 8.99
C ILE A 144 -22.12 5.76 8.25
N LEU A 145 -22.50 6.60 7.29
CA LEU A 145 -21.56 7.43 6.54
C LEU A 145 -20.81 8.39 7.48
N ILE A 146 -21.52 9.09 8.37
CA ILE A 146 -20.92 10.00 9.36
C ILE A 146 -19.94 9.22 10.26
N PHE A 147 -20.34 8.05 10.75
CA PHE A 147 -19.50 7.19 11.59
C PHE A 147 -18.20 6.79 10.87
N LYS A 148 -18.30 6.31 9.62
CA LYS A 148 -17.14 5.90 8.81
C LYS A 148 -16.24 7.07 8.44
N LEU A 149 -16.81 8.26 8.17
CA LEU A 149 -16.03 9.46 7.91
C LEU A 149 -15.26 9.91 9.15
N LYS A 150 -15.93 9.99 10.31
CA LYS A 150 -15.31 10.39 11.58
C LYS A 150 -14.16 9.47 11.98
N HIS A 151 -14.30 8.16 11.79
CA HIS A 151 -13.31 7.14 12.20
C HIS A 151 -12.37 6.71 11.06
N ASN A 152 -12.34 7.42 9.94
CA ASN A 152 -11.50 7.11 8.78
C ASN A 152 -11.63 5.68 8.23
N LEU A 153 -12.81 5.08 8.35
CA LEU A 153 -13.08 3.74 7.85
C LEU A 153 -13.22 3.73 6.30
N TYR A 154 -13.08 2.54 5.72
CA TYR A 154 -13.30 2.34 4.29
C TYR A 154 -14.77 2.52 3.92
N LEU A 155 -15.01 3.28 2.85
CA LEU A 155 -16.33 3.46 2.27
C LEU A 155 -16.56 2.43 1.17
N GLU A 156 -17.72 1.80 1.18
CA GLU A 156 -18.15 0.89 0.12
C GLU A 156 -18.68 1.67 -1.09
N ARG A 157 -18.79 1.00 -2.25
CA ARG A 157 -19.23 1.65 -3.50
C ARG A 157 -20.60 2.34 -3.36
N LYS A 158 -21.54 1.71 -2.66
CA LYS A 158 -22.89 2.27 -2.41
C LYS A 158 -22.82 3.55 -1.56
N GLU A 159 -21.94 3.56 -0.55
CA GLU A 159 -21.73 4.69 0.35
C GLU A 159 -21.01 5.84 -0.34
N ILE A 160 -20.07 5.54 -1.24
CA ILE A 160 -19.41 6.54 -2.08
C ILE A 160 -20.44 7.21 -3.00
N HIS A 161 -21.35 6.45 -3.61
CA HIS A 161 -22.41 7.02 -4.43
C HIS A 161 -23.35 7.91 -3.61
N PHE A 162 -23.72 7.47 -2.41
CA PHE A 162 -24.53 8.25 -1.49
C PHE A 162 -23.83 9.54 -1.04
N LEU A 163 -22.55 9.48 -0.70
CA LEU A 163 -21.73 10.64 -0.38
C LEU A 163 -21.70 11.64 -1.53
N LYS A 164 -21.53 11.18 -2.78
CA LYS A 164 -21.60 12.06 -3.97
C LYS A 164 -22.94 12.76 -4.07
N SER A 165 -24.05 12.05 -3.83
CA SER A 165 -25.39 12.67 -3.86
C SER A 165 -25.56 13.75 -2.78
N ILE A 166 -25.00 13.55 -1.58
CA ILE A 166 -25.05 14.54 -0.50
C ILE A 166 -24.20 15.76 -0.84
N LEU A 167 -22.98 15.56 -1.35
CA LEU A 167 -22.08 16.66 -1.73
C LEU A 167 -22.64 17.49 -2.89
N LEU A 168 -23.27 16.83 -3.86
CA LEU A 168 -23.97 17.51 -4.96
C LEU A 168 -25.15 18.35 -4.44
N ALA A 169 -25.91 17.82 -3.48
CA ALA A 169 -27.03 18.54 -2.88
C ALA A 169 -26.59 19.73 -2.01
N SER A 170 -25.40 19.67 -1.39
CA SER A 170 -24.83 20.77 -0.61
C SER A 170 -24.08 21.81 -1.45
N GLY A 171 -23.93 21.59 -2.77
CA GLY A 171 -23.19 22.48 -3.67
C GLY A 171 -21.66 22.39 -3.53
N ASN A 172 -21.16 21.40 -2.77
CA ASN A 172 -19.75 21.21 -2.50
C ASN A 172 -19.06 20.37 -3.59
N SER A 173 -17.82 20.71 -3.93
CA SER A 173 -17.12 19.99 -4.98
C SER A 173 -16.55 18.65 -4.46
N ILE A 174 -16.88 17.57 -5.17
CA ILE A 174 -16.36 16.22 -4.89
C ILE A 174 -14.82 16.17 -4.99
N PRO A 175 -14.15 16.83 -5.97
CA PRO A 175 -12.70 16.81 -6.07
C PRO A 175 -12.01 17.45 -4.86
N GLU A 176 -12.52 18.56 -4.35
CA GLU A 176 -11.95 19.23 -3.17
C GLU A 176 -12.12 18.39 -1.92
N PHE A 177 -13.30 17.78 -1.72
CA PHE A 177 -13.52 16.85 -0.60
C PHE A 177 -12.51 15.69 -0.62
N LEU A 178 -12.27 15.09 -1.79
CA LEU A 178 -11.31 14.00 -1.93
C LEU A 178 -9.87 14.45 -1.72
N LYS A 179 -9.53 15.67 -2.13
CA LYS A 179 -8.20 16.28 -1.92
C LYS A 179 -7.96 16.52 -0.42
N GLU A 180 -8.89 17.17 0.29
CA GLU A 180 -8.79 17.39 1.74
C GLU A 180 -8.69 16.05 2.48
N ARG A 181 -9.51 15.06 2.10
CA ARG A 181 -9.46 13.72 2.68
C ARG A 181 -8.09 13.06 2.52
N LYS A 182 -7.46 13.23 1.36
CA LYS A 182 -6.11 12.70 1.10
C LYS A 182 -5.05 13.41 1.95
N GLU A 183 -5.15 14.72 2.08
CA GLU A 183 -4.23 15.55 2.88
C GLU A 183 -4.34 15.22 4.38
N LYS A 184 -5.56 15.13 4.93
CA LYS A 184 -5.77 14.73 6.34
C LYS A 184 -5.22 13.35 6.66
N ARG A 185 -5.41 12.37 5.76
CA ARG A 185 -4.80 11.03 5.90
C ARG A 185 -3.29 11.08 5.88
N PHE A 186 -2.72 11.88 4.98
CA PHE A 186 -1.29 12.05 4.88
C PHE A 186 -0.71 12.71 6.14
N LEU A 187 -1.35 13.75 6.67
CA LEU A 187 -0.92 14.42 7.90
C LEU A 187 -0.99 13.50 9.12
N SER A 188 -2.09 12.73 9.27
CA SER A 188 -2.23 11.75 10.35
C SER A 188 -1.13 10.68 10.28
N ARG A 189 -0.89 10.12 9.08
CA ARG A 189 0.20 9.14 8.85
C ARG A 189 1.58 9.75 9.09
N ASN A 190 1.83 10.99 8.69
CA ASN A 190 3.12 11.63 8.94
C ASN A 190 3.35 11.90 10.42
N ARG A 191 2.32 12.29 11.17
CA ARG A 191 2.42 12.42 12.64
C ARG A 191 2.75 11.08 13.28
N GLU A 192 2.10 10.01 12.83
CA GLU A 192 2.40 8.65 13.27
C GLU A 192 3.85 8.26 12.97
N LEU A 193 4.32 8.49 11.74
CA LEU A 193 5.71 8.21 11.33
C LEU A 193 6.73 9.00 12.16
N LEU A 194 6.50 10.31 12.37
CA LEU A 194 7.39 11.15 13.18
C LEU A 194 7.44 10.68 14.65
N LEU A 195 6.32 10.19 15.19
CA LEU A 195 6.28 9.64 16.55
C LEU A 195 7.00 8.29 16.64
N LEU A 196 6.88 7.45 15.62
CA LEU A 196 7.63 6.18 15.52
C LEU A 196 9.14 6.43 15.41
N GLU A 197 9.56 7.40 14.62
CA GLU A 197 10.97 7.81 14.48
C GLU A 197 11.54 8.37 15.80
N LYS A 198 10.77 9.20 16.52
CA LYS A 198 11.11 9.67 17.87
C LYS A 198 11.21 8.52 18.88
N LEU A 199 10.34 7.52 18.75
CA LEU A 199 10.39 6.33 19.59
C LEU A 199 11.65 5.53 19.29
N GLU A 200 11.95 5.29 18.02
CA GLU A 200 13.12 4.54 17.58
C GLU A 200 14.42 5.22 18.03
N SER A 201 14.57 6.51 17.80
CA SER A 201 15.72 7.29 18.28
C SER A 201 15.85 7.27 19.81
N SER A 202 14.76 7.47 20.56
CA SER A 202 14.78 7.35 22.03
C SER A 202 15.15 5.94 22.49
N HIS A 203 14.75 4.92 21.72
CA HIS A 203 15.05 3.52 21.99
C HIS A 203 16.54 3.22 21.75
N GLN A 204 17.11 3.68 20.63
CA GLN A 204 18.55 3.56 20.35
C GLN A 204 19.40 4.24 21.44
N ILE A 205 18.97 5.41 21.93
CA ILE A 205 19.67 6.15 23.00
C ILE A 205 19.61 5.40 24.34
N LEU A 206 18.44 4.89 24.74
CA LEU A 206 18.22 4.31 26.07
C LEU A 206 18.74 2.88 26.21
N PHE A 207 18.85 2.13 25.12
CA PHE A 207 19.02 0.67 25.17
C PHE A 207 20.28 0.12 24.51
N SER A 208 21.21 0.98 24.07
CA SER A 208 22.50 0.57 23.50
C SER A 208 23.37 -0.31 24.40
N LYS A 209 23.09 -0.44 25.72
CA LYS A 209 23.94 -1.16 26.69
C LYS A 209 23.22 -1.97 27.79
N ARG A 210 21.89 -2.15 27.79
CA ARG A 210 21.16 -2.83 28.89
C ARG A 210 20.57 -4.20 28.50
N LYS A 211 20.69 -5.20 29.38
CA LYS A 211 20.19 -6.58 29.17
C LYS A 211 18.66 -6.72 29.14
N ASP A 212 17.92 -5.83 29.80
CA ASP A 212 16.44 -5.87 29.86
C ASP A 212 15.75 -4.99 28.81
N ALA A 213 16.51 -4.57 27.79
CA ALA A 213 16.08 -3.61 26.78
C ALA A 213 14.81 -4.02 26.03
N ILE A 214 14.71 -5.32 25.72
CA ILE A 214 13.66 -5.89 24.86
C ILE A 214 12.29 -5.87 25.56
N PHE A 215 12.25 -6.10 26.87
CA PHE A 215 10.99 -6.12 27.62
C PHE A 215 10.43 -4.71 27.87
N VAL A 216 11.32 -3.74 28.17
CA VAL A 216 10.89 -2.34 28.36
C VAL A 216 10.50 -1.72 27.03
N SER A 217 11.18 -2.10 25.93
CA SER A 217 10.86 -1.63 24.58
C SER A 217 9.52 -2.13 24.10
N SER A 218 9.20 -3.42 24.27
CA SER A 218 7.91 -3.97 23.86
C SER A 218 6.75 -3.31 24.61
N ARG A 219 6.89 -3.11 25.92
CA ARG A 219 5.88 -2.43 26.75
C ARG A 219 5.70 -0.95 26.40
N LEU A 220 6.80 -0.22 26.12
CA LEU A 220 6.73 1.17 25.66
C LEU A 220 6.13 1.24 24.26
N LYS A 221 6.57 0.40 23.32
CA LYS A 221 6.01 0.28 21.97
C LYS A 221 4.52 -0.02 22.01
N GLU A 222 4.05 -0.92 22.88
CA GLU A 222 2.62 -1.14 23.09
C GLU A 222 1.91 0.08 23.66
N LYS A 223 2.46 0.74 24.69
CA LYS A 223 1.86 1.95 25.26
C LYS A 223 1.76 3.07 24.23
N PHE A 224 2.75 3.22 23.36
CA PHE A 224 2.76 4.20 22.28
C PHE A 224 1.86 3.79 21.12
N LYS A 225 1.82 2.51 20.71
CA LYS A 225 0.83 1.99 19.77
C LYS A 225 -0.58 2.26 20.27
N ARG A 226 -0.86 2.03 21.56
CA ARG A 226 -2.17 2.37 22.17
C ARG A 226 -2.45 3.88 22.16
N LYS A 227 -1.43 4.74 22.30
CA LYS A 227 -1.57 6.20 22.17
C LYS A 227 -1.75 6.66 20.72
N LEU A 228 -1.15 5.97 19.74
CA LEU A 228 -1.28 6.22 18.30
C LEU A 228 -2.61 5.70 17.75
N LEU A 229 -3.08 4.57 18.28
CA LEU A 229 -4.39 3.98 18.04
C LEU A 229 -5.52 4.67 18.81
N LYS A 230 -5.22 5.67 19.67
CA LYS A 230 -6.25 6.61 20.11
C LYS A 230 -6.77 7.27 18.85
N SER A 231 -8.01 6.93 18.50
CA SER A 231 -8.65 7.32 17.26
C SER A 231 -8.67 8.84 17.15
N ASP A 232 -7.69 9.40 16.44
CA ASP A 232 -7.79 10.75 15.92
C ASP A 232 -9.03 10.73 15.01
N SER A 233 -10.13 11.29 15.52
CA SER A 233 -11.34 11.45 14.70
C SER A 233 -10.95 12.33 13.52
N MET A 234 -10.92 11.74 12.32
CA MET A 234 -10.40 12.38 11.12
C MET A 234 -11.21 13.60 10.72
N TYR A 235 -12.51 13.57 11.02
CA TYR A 235 -13.40 14.71 10.83
C TYR A 235 -14.12 15.06 12.14
N THR A 236 -14.22 16.35 12.41
CA THR A 236 -15.10 16.86 13.47
C THR A 236 -16.56 16.85 13.01
N PHE A 237 -17.50 16.91 13.96
CA PHE A 237 -18.92 16.98 13.60
C PHE A 237 -19.25 18.25 12.81
N LEU A 238 -18.56 19.34 13.12
CA LEU A 238 -18.68 20.61 12.42
C LEU A 238 -18.19 20.49 10.98
N GLU A 239 -17.02 19.89 10.74
CA GLU A 239 -16.49 19.69 9.39
C GLU A 239 -17.40 18.81 8.53
N ILE A 240 -17.96 17.73 9.11
CA ILE A 240 -18.93 16.89 8.41
C ILE A 240 -20.20 17.70 8.09
N GLY A 241 -20.66 18.53 9.02
CA GLY A 241 -21.79 19.43 8.82
C GLY A 241 -21.57 20.41 7.66
N LEU A 242 -20.40 21.05 7.61
CA LEU A 242 -20.02 21.96 6.52
C LEU A 242 -20.01 21.26 5.16
N TRP A 243 -19.43 20.07 5.08
CA TRP A 243 -19.40 19.30 3.83
C TRP A 243 -20.80 18.83 3.38
N PHE A 244 -21.67 18.48 4.33
CA PHE A 244 -23.00 17.96 4.02
C PHE A 244 -24.08 19.06 3.91
N GLY A 245 -23.75 20.31 4.26
CA GLY A 245 -24.72 21.39 4.37
C GLY A 245 -25.73 21.16 5.52
N TRP A 246 -25.33 20.44 6.56
CA TRP A 246 -26.18 20.08 7.71
C TRP A 246 -25.73 20.79 8.97
N SER A 247 -26.66 21.01 9.91
CA SER A 247 -26.29 21.53 11.23
C SER A 247 -25.52 20.49 12.03
N GLU A 248 -24.57 20.95 12.83
CA GLU A 248 -23.74 20.09 13.68
C GLU A 248 -24.60 19.20 14.61
N HIS A 249 -25.71 19.74 15.11
CA HIS A 249 -26.66 19.01 15.96
C HIS A 249 -27.29 17.80 15.24
N VAL A 250 -27.63 17.94 13.95
CA VAL A 250 -28.18 16.84 13.15
C VAL A 250 -27.12 15.76 12.94
N VAL A 251 -25.88 16.16 12.63
CA VAL A 251 -24.75 15.23 12.47
C VAL A 251 -24.46 14.48 13.77
N LYS A 252 -24.43 15.18 14.90
CA LYS A 252 -24.25 14.58 16.23
C LYS A 252 -25.36 13.59 16.55
N ARG A 253 -26.63 13.97 16.33
CA ARG A 253 -27.78 13.10 16.61
C ARG A 253 -27.70 11.80 15.81
N LEU A 254 -27.44 11.89 14.51
CA LEU A 254 -27.31 10.72 13.62
C LEU A 254 -26.12 9.83 14.02
N TYR A 255 -25.00 10.44 14.40
CA TYR A 255 -23.85 9.72 14.92
C TYR A 255 -24.17 8.95 16.21
N HIS A 256 -24.78 9.60 17.20
CA HIS A 256 -25.12 8.95 18.47
C HIS A 256 -26.18 7.87 18.31
N GLN A 257 -27.16 8.05 17.41
CA GLN A 257 -28.13 7.00 17.08
C GLN A 257 -27.43 5.76 16.52
N THR A 258 -26.47 5.95 15.62
CA THR A 258 -25.67 4.86 15.04
C THR A 258 -24.74 4.22 16.07
N MET A 259 -24.14 5.02 16.95
CA MET A 259 -23.30 4.51 18.03
C MET A 259 -24.13 3.70 19.03
N ASN A 260 -25.33 4.15 19.37
CA ASN A 260 -26.21 3.43 20.29
C ASN A 260 -26.72 2.12 19.68
N SER A 261 -26.98 2.07 18.37
CA SER A 261 -27.31 0.79 17.71
C SER A 261 -26.13 -0.18 17.73
N LEU A 262 -24.91 0.31 17.49
CA LEU A 262 -23.69 -0.49 17.59
C LEU A 262 -23.45 -1.00 19.03
N ARG A 263 -23.65 -0.16 20.04
CA ARG A 263 -23.54 -0.58 21.44
C ARG A 263 -24.52 -1.69 21.78
N ARG A 264 -25.78 -1.59 21.31
CA ARG A 264 -26.80 -2.63 21.50
C ARG A 264 -26.43 -3.95 20.82
N SER A 265 -25.63 -3.93 19.76
CA SER A 265 -25.13 -5.13 19.10
C SER A 265 -23.85 -5.69 19.74
N GLY A 266 -23.36 -5.10 20.84
CA GLY A 266 -22.15 -5.55 21.55
C GLY A 266 -20.86 -4.83 21.14
N PHE A 267 -20.94 -3.74 20.36
CA PHE A 267 -19.78 -2.93 20.03
C PHE A 267 -19.40 -2.00 21.20
N PHE A 268 -18.28 -2.29 21.85
CA PHE A 268 -17.67 -1.38 22.83
C PHE A 268 -16.37 -0.82 22.26
N PRO A 269 -16.33 0.48 21.89
CA PRO A 269 -15.10 1.07 21.41
C PRO A 269 -14.02 1.07 22.50
N ALA A 270 -12.79 0.70 22.13
CA ALA A 270 -11.66 0.58 23.06
C ALA A 270 -11.27 1.88 23.80
N TRP A 271 -11.78 3.04 23.37
CA TRP A 271 -11.55 4.34 24.01
C TRP A 271 -12.50 4.67 25.17
N GLU A 272 -13.57 3.90 25.37
CA GLU A 272 -14.57 4.13 26.45
C GLU A 272 -14.27 3.34 27.73
N ASN A 273 -13.56 2.21 27.65
CA ASN A 273 -13.23 1.36 28.80
C ASN A 273 -12.28 2.01 29.84
N THR A 274 -11.81 3.23 29.59
CA THR A 274 -10.91 3.98 30.49
C THR A 274 -11.58 5.17 31.18
N GLU A 275 -12.63 5.79 30.61
CA GLU A 275 -13.33 6.88 31.32
C GLU A 275 -14.13 6.33 32.52
N GLU A 276 -14.70 5.13 32.42
CA GLU A 276 -15.35 4.47 33.57
C GLU A 276 -14.36 3.95 34.62
N GLN A 277 -13.08 3.72 34.27
CA GLN A 277 -12.06 3.33 35.24
C GLN A 277 -11.47 4.53 35.98
N GLU A 278 -11.32 5.70 35.33
CA GLU A 278 -10.87 6.93 36.00
C GLU A 278 -11.95 7.50 36.94
N ILE A 279 -13.24 7.32 36.64
CA ILE A 279 -14.34 7.75 37.54
C ILE A 279 -14.54 6.79 38.73
N ARG A 280 -14.13 5.52 38.62
CA ARG A 280 -14.19 4.54 39.72
C ARG A 280 -12.93 4.49 40.59
N SER A 281 -11.89 5.24 40.24
CA SER A 281 -10.63 5.32 40.98
C SER A 281 -10.30 6.72 41.52
N ALA A 282 -11.26 7.64 41.45
CA ALA A 282 -11.28 8.92 42.18
C ALA A 282 -12.34 8.84 43.30
#